data_AF-A0A9I9E5Y0-F1
#
_entry.id   AF-A0A9I9E5Y0-F1
#
_cell.length_a   1.000
_cell.length_b   1.000
_cell.length_c   1.000
_cell.angle_alpha   90.00
_cell.angle_beta   90.00
_cell.angle_gamma   90.00
#
_symmetry.space_group_name_H-M   'P 1'
#
loop_
_entity.id
_entity.type
_entity.pdbx_description
1 polymer ?
#
loop_
_entity_poly.entity_id
_entity_poly.type
_entity_poly.pdbx_seq_one_letter_code
_entity_poly.pdbx_strand_id
1 'polypeptide(L)' 'MDRRTFAILCHLLRTVSGLSSTEIVDIEEMVAMFLHVLAHDVKNRVIQREFVRFGETVSR' A
#
# COMPACT_ATOMS: atom_id res chain seq x y z
N MET A 1 3.68 -6.61 -5.99
CA MET A 1 4.19 -5.61 -6.95
C MET A 1 5.64 -5.94 -7.25
N ASP A 2 6.02 -5.98 -8.51
CA ASP A 2 7.40 -6.26 -8.93
C ASP A 2 8.27 -4.99 -8.88
N ARG A 3 9.60 -5.16 -8.82
CA ARG A 3 10.57 -4.07 -8.65
C ARG A 3 10.56 -3.08 -9.81
N ARG A 4 10.28 -3.52 -11.04
CA ARG A 4 10.23 -2.65 -12.23
C ARG A 4 9.02 -1.73 -12.19
N THR A 5 7.85 -2.28 -11.86
CA THR A 5 6.62 -1.51 -11.66
C THR A 5 6.80 -0.48 -10.53
N PHE A 6 7.53 -0.82 -9.47
CA PHE A 6 7.87 0.13 -8.40
C PHE A 6 8.72 1.30 -8.86
N ALA A 7 9.78 1.05 -9.62
CA ALA A 7 10.61 2.12 -10.17
C ALA A 7 9.80 3.05 -11.10
N ILE A 8 8.94 2.48 -11.94
CA ILE A 8 8.06 3.25 -12.83
C ILE A 8 7.09 4.13 -12.03
N LEU A 9 6.49 3.57 -10.97
CA LEU A 9 5.58 4.33 -10.10
C LEU A 9 6.31 5.50 -9.42
N CYS A 10 7.48 5.26 -8.85
CA CYS A 10 8.28 6.31 -8.22
C CYS A 10 8.67 7.40 -9.22
N HIS A 11 9.04 7.01 -10.44
CA HIS A 11 9.34 7.97 -11.51
C HIS A 11 8.11 8.79 -11.91
N LEU A 12 6.95 8.16 -12.08
CA LEU A 12 5.70 8.86 -12.41
C LEU A 12 5.30 9.84 -11.32
N LEU A 13 5.39 9.45 -10.05
CA LEU A 13 5.05 10.34 -8.94
C LEU A 13 6.02 11.52 -8.85
N ARG A 14 7.31 11.29 -9.10
CA ARG A 14 8.29 12.38 -9.20
C ARG A 14 7.96 13.35 -10.34
N THR A 15 7.64 12.84 -11.52
CA THR A 15 7.47 13.66 -12.72
C THR A 15 6.09 14.32 -12.83
N VAL A 16 5.03 13.62 -12.43
CA VAL A 16 3.62 14.07 -12.63
C VAL A 16 3.10 14.84 -11.42
N SER A 17 3.34 14.36 -10.20
CA SER A 17 2.89 15.04 -8.98
C SER A 17 3.89 16.06 -8.44
N GLY A 18 5.07 16.18 -9.06
CA GLY A 18 6.15 17.04 -8.56
C GLY A 18 6.64 16.61 -7.17
N LEU A 19 6.43 15.35 -6.79
CA LEU A 19 6.88 14.82 -5.53
C LEU A 19 8.41 14.90 -5.49
N SER A 20 8.93 15.70 -4.57
CA SER A 20 10.36 15.77 -4.27
C SER A 20 10.65 14.96 -3.02
N SER A 21 11.89 14.46 -2.90
CA SER A 21 12.38 14.00 -1.61
C SER A 21 12.28 15.15 -0.60
N THR A 22 12.00 14.80 0.65
CA THR A 22 12.20 15.71 1.77
C THR A 22 13.59 15.46 2.34
N GLU A 23 14.07 16.36 3.20
CA GLU A 23 15.38 16.21 3.85
C GLU A 23 15.52 14.90 4.67
N ILE A 24 14.39 14.26 5.00
CA ILE A 24 14.31 13.15 5.94
C ILE A 24 13.96 11.83 5.25
N VAL A 25 13.25 11.86 4.11
CA VAL A 25 12.70 10.66 3.47
C VAL A 25 12.76 10.78 1.95
N ASP A 26 13.24 9.73 1.29
CA ASP A 26 13.23 9.64 -0.17
C ASP A 26 11.84 9.29 -0.73
N ILE A 27 11.60 9.66 -2.00
CA ILE A 27 10.33 9.36 -2.68
C ILE A 27 10.04 7.85 -2.66
N GLU A 28 11.06 7.02 -2.85
CA GLU A 28 10.92 5.57 -2.81
C GLU A 28 10.43 5.09 -1.44
N GLU A 29 10.95 5.64 -0.35
CA GLU A 29 10.52 5.29 1.00
C GLU A 29 9.07 5.76 1.27
N MET A 30 8.69 6.96 0.83
CA MET A 30 7.31 7.44 0.96
C MET A 30 6.34 6.53 0.20
N VAL A 31 6.68 6.16 -1.04
CA VAL A 31 5.86 5.28 -1.86
C VAL A 31 5.80 3.88 -1.27
N ALA A 32 6.91 3.37 -0.73
CA ALA A 32 6.96 2.09 -0.05
C ALA A 32 6.07 2.08 1.21
N MET A 33 6.13 3.11 2.05
CA MET A 33 5.28 3.25 3.24
C MET A 33 3.80 3.32 2.86
N PHE A 34 3.46 4.13 1.85
CA PHE A 34 2.08 4.24 1.37
C PHE A 34 1.53 2.89 0.86
N LEU A 35 2.31 2.19 0.03
CA LEU A 35 1.94 0.86 -0.46
C LEU A 35 1.84 -0.15 0.68
N HIS A 36 2.68 -0.04 1.72
CA HIS A 36 2.62 -0.90 2.89
C HIS A 36 1.31 -0.73 3.66
N VAL A 37 0.90 0.52 3.91
CA VAL A 37 -0.38 0.85 4.55
C VAL A 37 -1.54 0.30 3.72
N LEU A 38 -1.57 0.59 2.42
CA LEU A 38 -2.61 0.09 1.52
C LEU A 38 -2.67 -1.44 1.49
N ALA A 39 -1.52 -2.12 1.44
CA ALA A 39 -1.47 -3.58 1.46
C ALA A 39 -2.04 -4.15 2.76
N HIS A 40 -1.76 -3.48 3.89
CA HIS A 40 -2.31 -3.86 5.18
C HIS A 40 -3.83 -3.67 5.23
N ASP A 41 -4.34 -2.53 4.76
CA ASP A 41 -5.77 -2.26 4.66
C ASP A 41 -6.49 -3.26 3.74
N VAL A 42 -5.93 -3.54 2.57
CA VAL A 42 -6.49 -4.53 1.62
C VAL A 42 -6.51 -5.92 2.25
N LYS A 43 -5.41 -6.35 2.88
CA LYS A 43 -5.38 -7.63 3.61
C LYS A 43 -6.44 -7.66 4.71
N ASN A 44 -6.54 -6.60 5.50
CA ASN A 44 -7.51 -6.53 6.60
C ASN A 44 -8.96 -6.63 6.08
N ARG A 45 -9.27 -5.92 4.98
CA ARG A 45 -10.59 -6.00 4.33
C ARG A 45 -10.87 -7.38 3.73
N VAL A 46 -9.88 -8.01 3.11
CA VAL A 46 -10.02 -9.37 2.59
C VAL A 46 -10.29 -10.34 3.74
N ILE A 47 -9.49 -10.29 4.80
CA ILE A 47 -9.69 -11.11 5.99
C ILE A 47 -11.08 -10.88 6.59
N GLN A 48 -11.49 -9.64 6.83
CA GLN A 48 -12.84 -9.32 7.31
C GLN A 48 -13.93 -9.84 6.38
N ARG A 49 -13.76 -9.71 5.06
CA ARG A 49 -14.72 -10.22 4.07
C ARG A 49 -14.81 -11.74 4.13
N GLU A 50 -13.67 -12.43 4.19
CA GLU A 50 -13.64 -13.88 4.32
C GLU A 50 -14.25 -14.32 5.66
N PHE A 51 -13.99 -13.63 6.77
CA PHE A 51 -14.66 -13.87 8.06
C PHE A 51 -16.19 -13.71 7.97
N VAL A 52 -16.67 -12.62 7.35
CA VAL A 52 -18.11 -12.40 7.13
C VAL A 52 -18.71 -13.47 6.22
N ARG A 53 -17.98 -13.89 5.19
CA ARG A 53 -18.45 -14.83 4.18
C ARG A 53 -18.45 -16.28 4.66
N PHE A 54 -17.45 -16.66 5.45
CA PHE A 54 -17.35 -17.98 6.06
C PHE A 54 -18.16 -18.13 7.35
N GLY A 55 -18.62 -17.01 7.94
CA GLY A 55 -19.71 -17.05 8.90
C GLY A 55 -19.50 -18.01 10.06
N GLU A 56 -18.29 -18.14 10.60
CA GLU A 56 -18.19 -18.54 12.00
C GLU A 56 -18.60 -17.33 12.83
N THR A 57 -19.92 -17.25 13.07
CA THR A 57 -20.46 -16.74 14.32
C THR A 57 -19.67 -17.37 15.46
N VAL A 58 -18.59 -16.73 15.90
CA VAL A 58 -18.20 -16.85 17.30
C VAL A 58 -19.21 -16.03 18.07
N SER A 59 -20.37 -16.65 18.28
CA SER A 59 -21.14 -16.37 19.46
C SER A 59 -20.29 -16.85 20.64
N ARG A 60 -19.63 -15.90 21.32
CA ARG A 60 -19.49 -15.80 22.78
C ARG A 60 -18.87 -14.47 23.17
#